data_AF-A0A7Y7ND99-F1
#
_entry.id   AF-A0A7Y7ND99-F1
#
_cell.length_a   1.000
_cell.length_b   1.000
_cell.length_c   1.000
_cell.angle_alpha   90.00
_cell.angle_beta   90.00
_cell.angle_gamma   90.00
#
_symmetry.space_group_name_H-M   'P 1'
#
loop_
_entity.id
_entity.type
_entity.pdbx_description
1 polymer ?
#
loop_
_entity_poly.entity_id
_entity_poly.type
_entity_poly.pdbx_seq_one_letter_code
_entity_poly.pdbx_strand_id
1 'polypeptide(L)'
;MALFMLLGFIAVIALPSVLWLYALADVIRNDFQVILTKIVWLIVLCAFPPLGTLLYYLIGRSQRVTCYPVGRLVFIGIFVIPIVMIITYFLYSLGHLTFLPEPPNTIQI
;
A
#
# COMPACT_ATOMS: atom_id res chain seq x y z
N MET A 1 17.12 -8.76 12.23
CA MET A 1 16.49 -7.59 12.87
C MET A 1 16.47 -6.36 11.96
N ALA A 2 17.61 -5.82 11.53
CA ALA A 2 17.67 -4.59 10.70
C ALA A 2 16.95 -4.70 9.34
N LEU A 3 17.05 -5.84 8.66
CA LEU A 3 16.31 -6.10 7.41
C LEU A 3 14.79 -6.06 7.62
N PHE A 4 14.28 -6.55 8.77
CA PHE A 4 12.85 -6.53 9.09
C PHE A 4 12.35 -5.09 9.23
N MET A 5 13.15 -4.25 9.90
CA MET A 5 12.83 -2.83 10.11
C MET A 5 12.85 -2.05 8.79
N LEU A 6 13.85 -2.27 7.93
CA LEU A 6 13.95 -1.64 6.62
C LEU A 6 12.75 -1.98 5.73
N LEU A 7 12.39 -3.26 5.68
CA LEU A 7 11.34 -3.77 4.80
C LEU A 7 9.94 -3.32 5.28
N GLY A 8 9.72 -3.26 6.59
CA GLY A 8 8.53 -2.65 7.18
C GLY A 8 8.44 -1.14 6.90
N PHE A 9 9.56 -0.42 6.97
CA PHE A 9 9.61 1.02 6.66
C PHE A 9 9.26 1.29 5.19
N ILE A 10 9.80 0.50 4.26
CA ILE A 10 9.48 0.59 2.82
C ILE A 10 7.98 0.33 2.60
N ALA A 11 7.40 -0.68 3.25
CA ALA A 11 5.98 -0.99 3.11
C ALA A 11 5.08 0.15 3.61
N VAL A 12 5.42 0.77 4.76
CA VAL A 12 4.66 1.88 5.34
C VAL A 12 4.66 3.12 4.44
N ILE A 13 5.73 3.36 3.68
CA ILE A 13 5.79 4.50 2.74
C ILE A 13 5.17 4.13 1.39
N ALA A 14 5.49 2.97 0.84
CA ALA A 14 5.08 2.58 -0.51
C ALA A 14 3.55 2.41 -0.63
N LEU A 15 2.90 1.79 0.37
CA LEU A 15 1.45 1.56 0.35
C LEU A 15 0.62 2.86 0.23
N PRO A 16 0.80 3.87 1.10
CA PRO A 16 0.06 5.12 0.99
C PRO A 16 0.43 5.93 -0.27
N SER A 17 1.69 5.89 -0.72
CA SER A 17 2.08 6.54 -1.98
C SER A 17 1.33 5.98 -3.17
N VAL A 18 1.10 4.66 -3.21
CA VAL A 18 0.37 4.01 -4.29
C VAL A 18 -1.11 4.35 -4.25
N LEU A 19 -1.72 4.31 -3.06
CA LEU A 19 -3.11 4.71 -2.89
C LEU A 19 -3.35 6.15 -3.35
N TRP A 20 -2.38 7.03 -3.07
CA TRP A 20 -2.41 8.41 -3.54
C TRP A 20 -2.31 8.53 -5.06
N LEU A 21 -1.33 7.85 -5.69
CA LEU A 21 -1.21 7.83 -7.15
C LEU A 21 -2.46 7.26 -7.82
N TYR A 22 -3.07 6.23 -7.22
CA TYR A 22 -4.35 5.71 -7.68
C TYR A 22 -5.45 6.78 -7.63
N ALA A 23 -5.59 7.48 -6.49
CA ALA A 23 -6.61 8.52 -6.36
C ALA A 23 -6.41 9.65 -7.38
N LEU A 24 -5.15 10.04 -7.62
CA LEU A 24 -4.82 11.03 -8.63
C LEU A 24 -5.23 10.57 -10.04
N ALA A 25 -4.90 9.31 -10.40
CA ALA A 25 -5.29 8.72 -11.67
C ALA A 25 -6.82 8.61 -11.81
N ASP A 26 -7.54 8.27 -10.73
CA ASP A 26 -9.00 8.19 -10.68
C ASP A 26 -9.64 9.57 -10.94
N VAL A 27 -9.12 10.63 -10.31
CA VAL A 27 -9.58 12.01 -10.53
C VAL A 27 -9.32 12.46 -11.98
N ILE A 28 -8.14 12.17 -12.52
CA ILE A 28 -7.78 12.61 -13.88
C ILE A 28 -8.66 11.89 -14.91
N ARG A 29 -8.85 10.58 -14.75
CA ARG A 29 -9.51 9.74 -15.75
C ARG A 29 -11.03 9.80 -15.69
N ASN A 30 -11.61 9.98 -14.50
CA ASN A 30 -13.06 10.08 -14.37
C ASN A 30 -13.55 11.52 -14.55
N ASP A 31 -14.77 11.63 -15.05
CA ASP A 31 -15.46 12.91 -15.18
C ASP A 31 -16.30 13.17 -13.94
N PHE A 32 -16.39 14.45 -13.58
CA PHE A 32 -17.16 14.92 -12.42
C PHE A 32 -18.35 15.73 -12.91
N GLN A 33 -19.40 15.80 -12.10
CA GLN A 33 -20.59 16.59 -12.44
C GLN A 33 -20.26 18.07 -12.64
N VAL A 34 -19.30 18.57 -11.87
CA VAL A 34 -18.84 19.97 -11.91
C VAL A 34 -17.33 19.99 -12.09
N ILE A 35 -16.85 20.76 -13.07
CA ILE A 35 -15.41 20.86 -13.37
C ILE A 35 -14.60 21.42 -12.20
N LEU A 36 -15.19 22.36 -11.45
CA LEU A 36 -14.57 22.93 -10.25
C LEU A 36 -14.25 21.86 -9.21
N THR A 37 -15.15 20.90 -9.03
CA THR A 37 -14.97 19.76 -8.10
C THR A 37 -13.78 18.90 -8.48
N LYS A 38 -13.59 18.64 -9.78
CA LYS A 38 -12.41 17.90 -10.29
C LYS A 38 -11.11 18.62 -9.92
N ILE A 39 -11.06 19.94 -10.11
CA ILE A 39 -9.89 20.77 -9.80
C ILE A 39 -9.62 20.80 -8.29
N VAL A 40 -10.66 20.96 -7.47
CA VAL A 40 -10.53 20.95 -5.99
C VAL A 40 -9.92 19.64 -5.52
N TRP A 41 -10.40 18.49 -6.03
CA TRP A 41 -9.83 17.19 -5.66
C TRP A 41 -8.38 17.04 -6.10
N LEU A 42 -8.03 17.53 -7.28
CA LEU A 42 -6.64 17.52 -7.76
C LEU A 42 -5.73 18.34 -6.83
N ILE A 43 -6.17 19.53 -6.42
CA ILE A 43 -5.43 20.40 -5.51
C ILE A 43 -5.29 19.74 -4.13
N VAL A 44 -6.38 19.22 -3.57
CA VAL A 44 -6.39 18.54 -2.27
C VAL A 44 -5.45 17.33 -2.26
N LEU A 45 -5.46 16.52 -3.32
CA LEU A 45 -4.56 15.37 -3.46
C LEU A 45 -3.09 15.80 -3.59
N CYS A 46 -2.79 16.87 -4.32
CA CYS A 46 -1.41 17.37 -4.43
C CYS A 46 -0.91 18.06 -3.16
N ALA A 47 -1.76 18.84 -2.48
CA ALA A 47 -1.38 19.60 -1.30
C ALA A 47 -1.28 18.72 -0.04
N PHE A 48 -2.13 17.70 0.07
CA PHE A 48 -2.18 16.80 1.22
C PHE A 48 -2.31 15.35 0.76
N PRO A 49 -1.23 14.67 0.34
CA PRO A 49 -1.33 13.33 -0.24
C PRO A 49 -2.04 12.31 0.67
N PRO A 50 -1.63 12.04 1.93
CA PRO A 50 -2.30 11.03 2.74
C PRO A 50 -3.75 11.43 3.13
N LEU A 51 -3.97 12.67 3.58
CA LEU A 51 -5.30 13.15 3.99
C LEU A 51 -6.26 13.32 2.79
N GLY A 52 -5.77 13.90 1.70
CA GLY A 52 -6.52 14.11 0.46
C GLY A 52 -6.92 12.78 -0.17
N THR A 53 -6.06 11.77 -0.12
CA THR A 53 -6.41 10.41 -0.57
C THR A 53 -7.53 9.85 0.29
N LEU A 54 -7.42 9.94 1.62
CA LEU A 54 -8.46 9.45 2.53
C LEU A 54 -9.81 10.14 2.27
N LEU A 55 -9.82 11.48 2.20
CA LEU A 55 -11.03 12.27 1.91
C LEU A 55 -11.61 11.95 0.54
N TYR A 56 -10.75 11.74 -0.48
CA TYR A 56 -11.20 11.40 -1.82
C TYR A 56 -11.93 10.06 -1.84
N TYR A 57 -11.41 9.05 -1.15
CA TYR A 57 -12.06 7.74 -1.07
C TYR A 57 -13.37 7.76 -0.30
N LEU A 58 -13.47 8.57 0.76
CA LEU A 58 -14.69 8.69 1.58
C LEU A 58 -15.79 9.52 0.90
N ILE A 59 -15.42 10.66 0.32
CA ILE A 59 -16.36 11.68 -0.14
C ILE A 59 -16.19 11.97 -1.64
N GLY A 60 -14.96 12.09 -2.14
CA GLY A 60 -14.70 12.48 -3.53
C GLY A 60 -15.17 11.48 -4.57
N ARG A 61 -15.13 10.18 -4.25
CA ARG A 61 -15.55 9.09 -5.14
C ARG A 61 -17.05 9.02 -5.40
N SER A 62 -17.89 9.65 -4.59
CA SER A 62 -19.34 9.71 -4.87
C SER A 62 -19.70 10.85 -5.85
N GLN A 63 -18.76 11.77 -6.10
CA GLN A 63 -18.97 12.98 -6.91
C GLN A 63 -18.62 12.79 -8.40
N ARG A 64 -18.04 11.64 -8.76
CA ARG A 64 -17.74 11.27 -10.15
C ARG A 64 -18.98 10.74 -10.87
N VAL A 65 -19.07 11.03 -12.16
CA VAL A 65 -20.16 10.60 -13.06
C VAL A 65 -19.81 9.29 -13.75
N THR A 66 -18.57 9.15 -14.16
CA THR A 66 -18.05 7.94 -14.82
C THR A 66 -17.27 7.09 -13.84
N CYS A 67 -17.43 5.76 -13.97
CA CYS A 67 -16.72 4.76 -13.18
C CYS A 67 -15.80 3.96 -14.10
N TYR A 68 -14.74 4.61 -14.60
CA TYR A 68 -13.68 3.87 -15.26
C TYR A 68 -12.80 3.20 -14.21
N PRO A 69 -12.61 1.87 -14.26
CA PRO A 69 -11.71 1.17 -13.37
C PRO A 69 -10.27 1.47 -13.79
N VAL A 70 -9.75 2.63 -13.37
CA VAL A 70 -8.33 2.94 -13.50
C VAL A 70 -7.53 1.92 -12.70
N GLY A 71 -6.87 1.00 -13.39
CA GLY A 71 -5.84 0.17 -12.77
C GLY A 71 -6.33 -0.87 -11.77
N ARG A 72 -7.46 -1.55 -12.00
CA ARG A 72 -7.82 -2.76 -11.20
C ARG A 72 -6.65 -3.75 -11.12
N LEU A 73 -5.95 -3.99 -12.23
CA LEU A 73 -4.77 -4.84 -12.29
C LEU A 73 -3.54 -4.22 -11.59
N VAL A 74 -3.39 -2.90 -11.68
CA VAL A 74 -2.30 -2.16 -11.03
C VAL A 74 -2.47 -2.19 -9.51
N PHE A 75 -3.70 -2.04 -9.01
CA PHE A 75 -4.03 -2.16 -7.60
C PHE A 75 -3.74 -3.57 -7.08
N ILE A 76 -4.14 -4.60 -7.83
CA ILE A 76 -3.83 -5.99 -7.47
C ILE A 76 -2.31 -6.19 -7.44
N GLY A 77 -1.59 -5.78 -8.48
CA GLY A 77 -0.12 -5.93 -8.52
C GLY A 77 0.57 -5.24 -7.34
N ILE A 78 0.16 -4.02 -7.01
CA ILE A 78 0.83 -3.24 -5.96
C ILE A 78 0.40 -3.63 -4.55
N PHE A 79 -0.76 -4.24 -4.33
CA PHE A 79 -1.08 -4.86 -3.03
C PHE A 79 -0.45 -6.24 -2.90
N VAL A 80 -0.45 -7.02 -3.97
CA VAL A 80 0.10 -8.39 -3.98
C VAL A 80 1.59 -8.39 -3.75
N ILE A 81 2.37 -7.49 -4.37
CA ILE A 81 3.83 -7.44 -4.18
C ILE A 81 4.25 -7.26 -2.71
N PRO A 82 3.81 -6.23 -1.96
CA PRO A 82 4.15 -6.06 -0.55
C PRO A 82 3.55 -7.15 0.32
N ILE A 83 2.32 -7.62 0.04
CA ILE A 83 1.72 -8.72 0.81
C ILE A 83 2.53 -10.01 0.63
N VAL A 84 2.89 -10.38 -0.61
CA VAL A 84 3.71 -11.55 -0.91
C VAL A 84 5.10 -11.41 -0.31
N MET A 85 5.71 -10.22 -0.38
CA MET A 85 7.00 -9.94 0.24
C MET A 85 6.94 -10.13 1.77
N ILE A 86 5.89 -9.62 2.43
CA ILE A 86 5.65 -9.80 3.87
C ILE A 86 5.45 -11.29 4.21
N ILE A 87 4.61 -12.01 3.45
CA ILE A 87 4.32 -13.43 3.68
C ILE A 87 5.60 -14.27 3.52
N THR A 88 6.33 -14.09 2.42
CA THR A 88 7.59 -14.82 2.13
C THR A 88 8.58 -14.61 3.28
N TYR A 89 8.67 -13.38 3.76
CA TYR A 89 9.59 -13.04 4.83
C TYR A 89 9.17 -13.58 6.20
N PHE A 90 7.86 -13.56 6.49
CA PHE A 90 7.29 -14.18 7.68
C PHE A 90 7.57 -15.69 7.70
N LEU A 91 7.35 -16.37 6.57
CA LEU A 91 7.64 -17.80 6.43
C LEU A 91 9.14 -18.10 6.63
N TYR A 92 10.03 -17.28 6.04
CA TYR A 92 11.48 -17.41 6.26
C TYR A 92 11.86 -17.24 7.75
N SER A 93 11.23 -16.27 8.44
CA SER A 93 11.46 -16.03 9.87
C SER A 93 10.98 -17.19 10.75
N LEU A 94 9.90 -17.89 10.39
CA LEU A 94 9.42 -19.07 11.12
C LEU A 94 10.35 -20.27 10.92
N GLY A 95 10.87 -20.48 9.71
CA GLY A 95 11.74 -21.62 9.41
C GLY A 95 13.05 -21.67 10.20
N HIS A 96 13.59 -20.51 10.61
CA HIS A 96 14.80 -20.43 11.43
C HIS A 96 14.59 -20.88 12.89
N LEU A 97 13.35 -20.90 13.40
CA LEU A 97 13.07 -21.28 14.80
C LEU A 97 13.11 -22.80 15.03
N THR A 98 13.00 -23.58 13.96
CA THR A 98 13.02 -25.06 13.99
C THR A 98 14.41 -25.69 13.93
N PHE A 99 15.47 -24.90 13.74
CA PHE A 99 16.86 -25.37 13.65
C PHE A 99 17.71 -24.85 14.81
N LEU A 100 17.22 -24.90 16.05
CA LEU A 100 18.15 -24.92 17.18
C LEU A 100 18.76 -26.32 17.18
N PRO A 101 20.05 -26.51 16.81
CA PRO A 101 20.70 -27.79 17.01
C PRO A 101 20.58 -28.10 18.50
N GLU A 102 20.08 -29.29 18.85
CA GLU A 102 20.11 -29.72 20.24
C GLU A 102 21.56 -29.57 20.76
N PRO A 103 21.76 -28.97 21.94
CA PRO A 103 23.10 -28.81 22.48
C PRO A 103 23.76 -30.19 22.56
N PRO A 104 24.98 -30.35 22.04
CA PRO A 104 25.64 -31.65 22.01
C PRO A 104 25.76 -32.20 23.44
N ASN A 105 25.39 -33.47 23.61
CA ASN A 105 25.36 -34.21 24.89
C ASN A 105 26.72 -34.31 25.62
N THR A 106 27.78 -33.72 25.06
CA THR A 106 29.12 -33.63 25.66
C THR A 106 29.25 -32.55 26.74
N ILE A 107 28.23 -31.71 26.97
CA ILE A 107 28.24 -30.64 27.99
C ILE A 107 27.12 -30.86 29.03
N GLN A 108 26.87 -32.12 29.40
CA GLN A 108 26.13 -32.45 30.62
C GLN A 108 27.15 -32.87 31.68
N ILE A 109 27.65 -31.89 32.43
CA ILE A 109 28.45 -32.08 33.65
C ILE A 109 27.62 -31.56 34.82
#